data_AF-A0A535JU58-F1
#
_entry.id   AF-A0A535JU58-F1
#
_cell.length_a   1.000
_cell.length_b   1.000
_cell.length_c   1.000
_cell.angle_alpha   90.00
_cell.angle_beta   90.00
_cell.angle_gamma   90.00
#
_symmetry.space_group_name_H-M   'P 1'
#
loop_
_entity.id
_entity.type
_entity.pdbx_description
1 polymer ?
#
loop_
_entity_poly.entity_id
_entity_poly.type
_entity_poly.pdbx_seq_one_letter_code
_entity_poly.pdbx_strand_id
1 'polypeptide(L)'
;MQACEYVHRRHSPEQGSPAVALVSGAPFPSLYRRRIPARALVVTARSFLLLALLIAPACTPPTPDNAAVERAFAEHRSQLEITAEGSVTQVLTDDNGPAGTHQRFIVRLTSSTQTVLIDNNVSIGRRVPVAPGDAVIVHGEYVWNQQGGLVHFTHHDPAHTHESGWIERAGTRYD
;
A
#
# COMPACT_ATOMS: atom_id res chain seq x y z
N MET A 1 6.82 -14.12 -7.98
CA MET A 1 5.38 -13.92 -7.73
C MET A 1 5.24 -13.72 -6.23
N GLN A 2 5.30 -12.47 -5.78
CA GLN A 2 5.27 -12.13 -4.35
C GLN A 2 3.95 -11.41 -4.08
N ALA A 3 3.24 -11.88 -3.05
CA ALA A 3 1.97 -11.34 -2.62
C ALA A 3 2.19 -9.92 -2.07
N CYS A 4 1.35 -8.97 -2.49
CA CYS A 4 1.24 -7.66 -1.86
C CYS A 4 0.59 -7.87 -0.48
N GLU A 5 1.40 -8.07 0.55
CA GLU A 5 0.93 -8.10 1.93
C GLU A 5 0.83 -6.65 2.41
N TYR A 6 -0.35 -6.06 2.18
CA TYR A 6 -0.68 -4.73 2.67
C TYR A 6 -0.86 -4.79 4.19
N VAL A 7 0.16 -4.36 4.94
CA VAL A 7 0.13 -4.34 6.42
C VAL A 7 -0.75 -3.15 6.86
N HIS A 8 -2.04 -3.41 7.03
CA HIS A 8 -2.98 -2.45 7.62
C HIS A 8 -2.64 -2.19 9.10
N ARG A 9 -2.04 -1.05 9.42
CA ARG A 9 -1.94 -0.55 10.80
C ARG A 9 -3.34 -0.10 11.26
N ARG A 10 -4.03 -0.89 12.09
CA ARG A 10 -5.33 -0.50 12.68
C ARG A 10 -5.11 0.54 13.80
N HIS A 11 -5.71 1.72 13.65
CA HIS A 11 -6.03 2.61 14.77
C HIS A 11 -7.38 2.17 15.36
N SER A 12 -7.40 1.82 16.65
CA SER A 12 -8.64 1.54 17.41
C SER A 12 -9.16 2.81 18.07
N PRO A 13 -10.46 3.15 17.93
CA PRO A 13 -11.17 3.95 18.91
C PRO A 13 -12.02 3.05 19.81
N GLU A 14 -11.88 3.22 21.13
CA GLU A 14 -12.81 2.67 22.12
C GLU A 14 -14.20 3.27 21.95
N GLN A 15 -15.25 2.45 21.92
CA GLN A 15 -16.62 2.89 22.22
C GLN A 15 -17.39 1.84 23.03
N GLY A 16 -17.98 2.32 24.13
CA GLY A 16 -18.71 1.56 25.13
C GLY A 16 -20.08 1.04 24.66
N SER A 17 -20.53 0.02 25.39
CA SER A 17 -21.77 -0.72 25.17
C SER A 17 -22.87 -0.24 26.12
N PRO A 18 -24.15 -0.18 25.70
CA PRO A 18 -25.26 -0.18 26.64
C PRO A 18 -26.09 -1.47 26.59
N ALA A 19 -26.60 -1.83 27.76
CA ALA A 19 -27.34 -3.05 28.09
C ALA A 19 -28.87 -2.95 27.82
N VAL A 20 -29.41 -4.08 27.34
CA VAL A 20 -30.62 -4.83 27.77
C VAL A 20 -31.96 -4.11 28.04
N ALA A 21 -33.01 -4.55 27.32
CA ALA A 21 -34.38 -4.79 27.80
C ALA A 21 -35.10 -5.76 26.82
N LEU A 22 -35.36 -7.02 27.18
CA LEU A 22 -36.62 -7.60 27.70
C LEU A 22 -37.89 -7.28 26.88
N VAL A 23 -38.56 -8.32 26.34
CA VAL A 23 -39.98 -8.65 26.64
C VAL A 23 -40.38 -10.03 26.08
N SER A 24 -41.19 -10.69 26.89
CA SER A 24 -41.83 -12.03 26.86
C SER A 24 -42.91 -12.23 25.76
N GLY A 25 -43.18 -13.51 25.40
CA GLY A 25 -44.45 -13.91 24.78
C GLY A 25 -44.50 -15.38 24.34
N ALA A 26 -45.29 -16.21 25.03
CA ALA A 26 -45.36 -17.67 24.90
C ALA A 26 -46.61 -18.15 24.07
N PRO A 27 -47.08 -19.42 24.10
CA PRO A 27 -47.17 -20.31 22.93
C PRO A 27 -48.61 -20.72 22.54
N PHE A 28 -48.89 -21.17 21.30
CA PHE A 28 -50.15 -21.85 20.94
C PHE A 28 -50.03 -22.73 19.67
N PRO A 29 -50.97 -23.66 19.40
CA PRO A 29 -50.65 -25.08 19.31
C PRO A 29 -50.74 -25.68 17.89
N SER A 30 -50.25 -26.92 17.83
CA SER A 30 -50.44 -27.93 16.79
C SER A 30 -51.85 -27.98 16.22
N LEU A 31 -51.98 -27.78 14.90
CA LEU A 31 -53.02 -28.43 14.10
C LEU A 31 -52.42 -29.12 12.88
N TYR A 32 -52.51 -30.43 12.99
CA TYR A 32 -52.28 -31.47 12.00
C TYR A 32 -53.28 -31.37 10.84
N ARG A 33 -52.81 -31.81 9.67
CA ARG A 33 -53.56 -32.31 8.50
C ARG A 33 -54.02 -31.25 7.48
N ARG A 34 -53.48 -31.35 6.26
CA ARG A 34 -53.97 -32.28 5.22
C ARG A 34 -52.96 -32.37 4.08
N ARG A 35 -52.64 -33.62 3.72
CA ARG A 35 -51.91 -33.96 2.49
C ARG A 35 -52.85 -33.75 1.31
N ILE A 36 -52.44 -32.95 0.32
CA ILE A 36 -53.04 -32.92 -1.02
C ILE A 36 -52.04 -33.63 -1.96
N PRO A 37 -52.45 -34.66 -2.72
CA PRO A 37 -51.57 -35.32 -3.66
C PRO A 37 -51.52 -34.58 -5.00
N ALA A 38 -50.28 -34.45 -5.49
CA ALA A 38 -49.80 -34.44 -6.87
C ALA A 38 -50.70 -33.90 -7.99
N ARG A 39 -50.19 -32.89 -8.71
CA ARG A 39 -49.80 -33.07 -10.11
C ARG A 39 -48.93 -31.92 -10.63
N ALA A 40 -47.74 -32.32 -11.07
CA ALA A 40 -46.84 -31.73 -12.04
C ALA A 40 -47.16 -30.32 -12.55
N LEU A 41 -46.29 -29.39 -12.18
CA LEU A 41 -45.80 -28.37 -13.11
C LEU A 41 -44.29 -28.38 -13.00
N VAL A 42 -43.67 -29.12 -13.92
CA VAL A 42 -42.25 -28.99 -14.24
C VAL A 42 -42.11 -27.60 -14.88
N VAL A 43 -41.92 -26.58 -14.05
CA VAL A 43 -41.35 -25.33 -14.50
C VAL A 43 -39.84 -25.52 -14.38
N THR A 44 -39.21 -25.75 -15.52
CA THR A 44 -37.75 -25.72 -15.65
C THR A 44 -37.26 -24.42 -15.01
N ALA A 45 -36.59 -24.50 -13.86
CA ALA A 45 -35.88 -23.38 -13.27
C ALA A 45 -34.70 -23.05 -14.18
N ARG A 46 -35.00 -22.34 -15.27
CA ARG A 46 -34.02 -21.82 -16.22
C ARG A 46 -33.25 -20.72 -15.50
N SER A 47 -32.01 -21.04 -15.18
CA SER A 47 -30.91 -20.10 -15.16
C SER A 47 -31.02 -18.97 -14.12
N PHE A 48 -30.76 -19.30 -12.85
CA PHE A 48 -29.93 -18.39 -12.06
C PHE A 48 -28.51 -18.50 -12.62
N LEU A 49 -28.25 -17.80 -13.73
CA LEU A 49 -26.90 -17.55 -14.18
C LEU A 49 -26.27 -16.68 -13.08
N LEU A 50 -25.54 -17.35 -12.19
CA LEU A 50 -24.67 -16.75 -11.19
C LEU A 50 -23.71 -15.80 -11.90
N LEU A 51 -24.06 -14.52 -11.98
CA LEU A 51 -23.05 -13.49 -12.19
C LEU A 51 -22.49 -13.10 -10.82
N ALA A 52 -21.82 -14.06 -10.18
CA ALA A 52 -20.84 -13.74 -9.15
C ALA A 52 -19.66 -13.10 -9.90
N LEU A 53 -19.73 -11.79 -10.09
CA LEU A 53 -18.61 -11.00 -10.58
C LEU A 53 -17.49 -11.16 -9.54
N LEU A 54 -16.52 -12.03 -9.83
CA LEU A 54 -15.30 -12.16 -9.05
C LEU A 54 -14.51 -10.86 -9.24
N ILE A 55 -14.77 -9.86 -8.40
CA ILE A 55 -13.90 -8.69 -8.27
C ILE A 55 -12.66 -9.19 -7.53
N ALA A 56 -11.73 -9.81 -8.26
CA ALA A 56 -10.39 -10.01 -7.75
C ALA A 56 -9.77 -8.62 -7.57
N PRO A 57 -9.25 -8.26 -6.39
CA PRO A 57 -8.49 -7.03 -6.24
C PRO A 57 -7.28 -7.13 -7.17
N ALA A 58 -7.29 -6.36 -8.25
CA ALA A 58 -6.12 -6.18 -9.08
C ALA A 58 -5.06 -5.50 -8.19
N CYS A 59 -3.91 -6.14 -8.03
CA CYS A 59 -2.74 -5.48 -7.45
C CYS A 59 -2.27 -4.43 -8.45
N THR A 60 -2.80 -3.22 -8.33
CA THR A 60 -2.27 -2.08 -9.05
C THR A 60 -0.99 -1.67 -8.35
N PRO A 61 0.17 -1.64 -9.04
CA PRO A 61 1.40 -1.13 -8.43
C PRO A 61 1.19 0.32 -7.99
N PRO A 62 1.86 0.76 -6.91
CA PRO A 62 1.69 2.13 -6.45
C PRO A 62 2.17 3.09 -7.55
N THR A 63 1.34 4.09 -7.85
CA THR A 63 1.58 5.10 -8.88
C THR A 63 2.23 6.33 -8.25
N PRO A 64 3.14 7.03 -8.95
CA PRO A 64 3.74 8.26 -8.43
C PRO A 64 2.69 9.31 -8.01
N ASP A 65 2.87 9.89 -6.82
CA ASP A 65 2.10 11.03 -6.29
C ASP A 65 3.06 12.03 -5.64
N ASN A 66 3.70 12.87 -6.46
CA ASN A 66 4.62 13.90 -5.98
C ASN A 66 3.91 14.93 -5.08
N ALA A 67 2.61 15.17 -5.27
CA ALA A 67 1.84 16.09 -4.44
C ALA A 67 1.68 15.58 -3.01
N ALA A 68 1.75 14.26 -2.78
CA ALA A 68 1.83 13.71 -1.43
C ALA A 68 3.15 14.07 -0.73
N VAL A 69 4.27 14.02 -1.45
CA VAL A 69 5.59 14.41 -0.92
C VAL A 69 5.64 15.90 -0.61
N GLU A 70 5.09 16.73 -1.50
CA GLU A 70 5.02 18.18 -1.29
C GLU A 70 4.17 18.55 -0.07
N ARG A 71 3.00 17.92 0.09
CA ARG A 71 2.17 18.09 1.29
C ARG A 71 2.88 17.61 2.54
N ALA A 72 3.53 16.44 2.49
CA ALA A 72 4.28 15.91 3.62
C ALA A 72 5.40 16.88 4.05
N PHE A 73 6.07 17.51 3.10
CA PHE A 73 7.08 18.52 3.38
C PHE A 73 6.49 19.80 3.96
N ALA A 74 5.43 20.35 3.36
CA ALA A 74 4.77 21.56 3.84
C ALA A 74 4.16 21.39 5.25
N GLU A 75 3.70 20.18 5.58
CA GLU A 75 3.09 19.84 6.87
C GLU A 75 4.07 19.25 7.89
N HIS A 76 5.37 19.16 7.58
CA HIS A 76 6.40 18.54 8.41
C HIS A 76 6.09 17.09 8.86
N ARG A 77 5.48 16.30 7.98
CA ARG A 77 5.08 14.91 8.26
C ARG A 77 6.17 13.93 7.88
N SER A 78 6.25 12.82 8.61
CA SER A 78 7.23 11.75 8.41
C SER A 78 6.55 10.39 8.53
N GLN A 79 7.30 9.32 8.20
CA GLN A 79 6.82 7.94 8.26
C GLN A 79 5.62 7.70 7.34
N LEU A 80 5.76 8.19 6.10
CA LEU A 80 4.72 8.08 5.06
C LEU A 80 5.26 7.24 3.90
N GLU A 81 4.57 6.15 3.58
CA GLU A 81 4.82 5.42 2.33
C GLU A 81 4.40 6.26 1.14
N ILE A 82 5.35 6.50 0.23
CA ILE A 82 5.12 7.32 -0.97
C ILE A 82 5.66 6.61 -2.20
N THR A 83 5.20 7.06 -3.37
CA THR A 83 5.86 6.82 -4.64
C THR A 83 6.14 8.16 -5.28
N ALA A 84 7.40 8.47 -5.52
CA ALA A 84 7.86 9.73 -6.08
C ALA A 84 8.49 9.51 -7.45
N GLU A 85 8.22 10.40 -8.40
CA GLU A 85 8.85 10.42 -9.71
C GLU A 85 9.66 11.69 -9.89
N GLY A 86 10.87 11.58 -10.43
CA GLY A 86 11.70 12.74 -10.65
C GLY A 86 12.96 12.46 -11.46
N SER A 87 13.82 13.47 -11.48
CA SER A 87 15.13 13.43 -12.13
C SER A 87 16.24 13.52 -11.10
N VAL A 88 17.26 12.67 -11.23
CA VAL A 88 18.46 12.74 -10.40
C VAL A 88 19.20 14.03 -10.71
N THR A 89 19.44 14.85 -9.70
CA THR A 89 20.17 16.12 -9.83
C THR A 89 21.63 16.00 -9.39
N GLN A 90 21.90 15.12 -8.42
CA GLN A 90 23.24 14.91 -7.88
C GLN A 90 23.37 13.50 -7.33
N VAL A 91 24.50 12.83 -7.61
CA VAL A 91 24.90 11.60 -6.94
C VAL A 91 25.92 11.97 -5.86
N LEU A 92 25.70 11.49 -4.64
CA LEU A 92 26.54 11.78 -3.48
C LEU A 92 27.47 10.62 -3.21
N THR A 93 28.53 10.87 -2.42
CA THR A 93 29.31 9.79 -1.83
C THR A 93 28.40 8.93 -0.96
N ASP A 94 28.60 7.62 -1.02
CA ASP A 94 27.92 6.68 -0.14
C ASP A 94 28.12 7.07 1.33
N ASP A 95 27.10 6.79 2.14
CA ASP A 95 27.21 6.82 3.58
C ASP A 95 27.52 5.42 4.11
N ASN A 96 28.42 5.31 5.07
CA ASN A 96 28.78 4.03 5.67
C ASN A 96 28.52 4.12 7.18
N GLY A 97 27.58 3.32 7.67
CA GLY A 97 27.18 3.35 9.07
C GLY A 97 26.90 1.96 9.65
N PRO A 98 26.52 1.90 10.94
CA PRO A 98 26.21 0.64 11.62
C PRO A 98 25.05 -0.14 10.98
N ALA A 99 24.15 0.54 10.26
CA ALA A 99 23.02 -0.04 9.55
C ALA A 99 23.36 -0.51 8.11
N GLY A 100 24.61 -0.36 7.68
CA GLY A 100 25.06 -0.73 6.34
C GLY A 100 25.60 0.45 5.53
N THR A 101 25.88 0.18 4.26
CA THR A 101 26.27 1.17 3.26
C THR A 101 25.03 1.67 2.54
N HIS A 102 24.89 2.99 2.46
CA HIS A 102 23.78 3.65 1.81
C HIS A 102 24.26 4.43 0.57
N GLN A 103 23.68 4.09 -0.57
CA GLN A 103 23.78 4.91 -1.77
C GLN A 103 22.90 6.14 -1.62
N ARG A 104 23.47 7.32 -1.87
CA ARG A 104 22.77 8.60 -1.72
C ARG A 104 22.74 9.39 -3.02
N PHE A 105 21.58 9.91 -3.36
CA PHE A 105 21.42 10.83 -4.51
C PHE A 105 20.21 11.73 -4.32
N ILE A 106 20.26 12.93 -4.90
CA ILE A 106 19.19 13.93 -4.80
C ILE A 106 18.30 13.81 -6.04
N VAL A 107 17.00 13.69 -5.83
CA VAL A 107 15.99 13.69 -6.89
C VAL A 107 15.18 14.97 -6.81
N ARG A 108 15.05 15.69 -7.93
CA ARG A 108 14.05 16.75 -8.08
C ARG A 108 12.76 16.15 -8.61
N LEU A 109 11.67 16.37 -7.88
CA LEU A 109 10.36 15.85 -8.23
C LEU A 109 9.88 16.42 -9.57
N THR A 110 9.31 15.57 -10.43
CA THR A 110 8.72 15.98 -11.71
C THR A 110 7.63 17.03 -11.47
N SER A 111 7.62 18.09 -12.29
CA SER A 111 6.71 19.24 -12.21
C SER A 111 6.81 20.07 -10.91
N SER A 112 7.88 19.90 -10.14
CA SER A 112 8.12 20.60 -8.87
C SER A 112 9.55 21.14 -8.77
N THR A 113 9.76 22.09 -7.86
CA THR A 113 11.09 22.54 -7.45
C THR A 113 11.62 21.78 -6.23
N GLN A 114 10.77 21.00 -5.55
CA GLN A 114 11.16 20.25 -4.38
C GLN A 114 12.13 19.12 -4.74
N THR A 115 13.13 18.96 -3.88
CA THR A 115 14.10 17.87 -3.94
C THR A 115 13.94 16.96 -2.73
N VAL A 116 14.21 15.67 -2.93
CA VAL A 116 14.32 14.68 -1.85
C VAL A 116 15.66 13.97 -1.95
N LEU A 117 16.24 13.64 -0.80
CA LEU A 117 17.37 12.73 -0.72
C LEU A 117 16.86 11.29 -0.78
N ILE A 118 17.35 10.51 -1.73
CA ILE A 118 17.13 9.07 -1.74
C ILE A 118 18.28 8.40 -0.99
N ASP A 119 17.94 7.61 0.02
CA ASP A 119 18.85 6.89 0.89
C ASP A 119 18.62 5.38 0.77
N ASN A 120 19.37 4.75 -0.14
CA ASN A 120 19.19 3.36 -0.54
C ASN A 120 20.24 2.47 0.12
N ASN A 121 19.83 1.60 1.03
CA ASN A 121 20.73 0.67 1.71
C ASN A 121 21.17 -0.45 0.75
N VAL A 122 22.39 -0.34 0.23
CA VAL A 122 22.97 -1.31 -0.72
C VAL A 122 23.63 -2.51 -0.02
N SER A 123 23.65 -2.56 1.31
CA SER A 123 24.07 -3.76 2.04
C SER A 123 22.99 -4.84 2.05
N ILE A 124 21.71 -4.46 1.92
CA ILE A 124 20.56 -5.39 1.92
C ILE A 124 19.70 -5.30 0.65
N GLY A 125 19.76 -4.18 -0.08
CA GLY A 125 19.14 -4.03 -1.40
C GLY A 125 20.17 -3.94 -2.53
N ARG A 126 19.73 -3.45 -3.69
CA ARG A 126 20.57 -3.32 -4.90
C ARG A 126 20.98 -1.87 -5.15
N ARG A 127 22.25 -1.66 -5.53
CA ARG A 127 22.74 -0.38 -6.05
C ARG A 127 22.08 -0.06 -7.39
N VAL A 128 21.64 1.18 -7.55
CA VAL A 128 21.07 1.69 -8.79
C VAL A 128 22.15 2.44 -9.58
N PRO A 129 22.40 2.13 -10.86
CA PRO A 129 23.40 2.82 -11.67
C PRO A 129 22.85 4.16 -12.19
N VAL A 130 22.57 5.09 -11.28
CA VAL A 130 22.06 6.44 -11.59
C VAL A 130 23.17 7.43 -11.92
N ALA A 131 22.88 8.37 -12.80
CA ALA A 131 23.66 9.57 -13.06
C ALA A 131 22.76 10.82 -13.05
N PRO A 132 23.32 12.04 -12.86
CA PRO A 132 22.55 13.26 -13.02
C PRO A 132 21.83 13.31 -14.37
N GLY A 133 20.55 13.67 -14.36
CA GLY A 133 19.64 13.69 -15.51
C GLY A 133 18.80 12.42 -15.68
N ASP A 134 19.15 11.31 -15.03
CA ASP A 134 18.34 10.08 -15.11
C ASP A 134 16.95 10.29 -14.49
N ALA A 135 15.92 9.81 -15.18
CA ALA A 135 14.57 9.70 -14.64
C ALA A 135 14.47 8.46 -13.74
N VAL A 136 13.85 8.64 -12.57
CA VAL A 136 13.62 7.57 -11.60
C VAL A 136 12.22 7.64 -11.01
N ILE A 137 11.67 6.48 -10.67
CA ILE A 137 10.52 6.35 -9.79
C ILE A 137 11.00 5.63 -8.53
N VAL A 138 10.67 6.18 -7.37
CA VAL A 138 11.12 5.65 -6.08
C VAL A 138 9.91 5.39 -5.19
N HIS A 139 9.84 4.20 -4.62
CA HIS A 139 8.86 3.82 -3.61
C HIS A 139 9.58 3.49 -2.30
N GLY A 140 9.07 4.02 -1.20
CA GLY A 140 9.59 3.79 0.15
C GLY A 140 9.04 4.82 1.14
N GLU A 141 9.62 4.84 2.33
CA GLU A 141 9.15 5.71 3.41
C GLU A 141 9.81 7.09 3.35
N TYR A 142 8.98 8.14 3.40
CA TYR A 142 9.42 9.52 3.50
C TYR A 142 9.59 9.97 4.96
N VAL A 143 10.71 10.65 5.23
CA VAL A 143 11.02 11.31 6.49
C VAL A 143 11.34 12.77 6.24
N TRP A 144 10.71 13.66 7.01
CA TRP A 144 10.92 15.09 6.88
C TRP A 144 12.30 15.54 7.37
N ASN A 145 12.88 16.50 6.66
CA ASN A 145 14.00 17.32 7.12
C ASN A 145 13.92 18.71 6.46
N GLN A 146 14.74 19.67 6.89
CA GLN A 146 14.73 21.04 6.34
C GLN A 146 15.24 21.15 4.90
N GLN A 147 15.76 20.07 4.31
CA GLN A 147 16.35 20.03 2.96
C GLN A 147 15.42 19.44 1.90
N GLY A 148 14.12 19.30 2.23
CA GLY A 148 13.10 18.75 1.31
C GLY A 148 12.67 17.32 1.64
N GLY A 149 13.31 16.69 2.62
CA GLY A 149 13.04 15.33 3.09
C GLY A 149 13.96 14.26 2.52
N LEU A 150 13.82 13.05 3.05
CA LEU A 150 14.58 11.85 2.69
C LEU A 150 13.61 10.69 2.45
N VAL A 151 13.92 9.83 1.50
CA VAL A 151 13.21 8.56 1.26
C VAL A 151 14.17 7.40 1.51
N HIS A 152 13.82 6.51 2.44
CA HIS A 152 14.54 5.27 2.76
C HIS A 152 13.60 4.06 2.63
N PHE A 153 14.02 2.89 3.12
CA PHE A 153 13.32 1.61 2.86
C PHE A 153 13.06 1.37 1.38
N THR A 154 13.97 1.81 0.51
CA THR A 154 13.86 1.69 -0.96
C THR A 154 14.28 0.31 -1.48
N HIS A 155 14.10 -0.71 -0.65
CA HIS A 155 14.50 -2.09 -0.85
C HIS A 155 13.47 -3.04 -0.24
N HIS A 156 13.58 -4.32 -0.56
CA HIS A 156 12.84 -5.35 0.16
C HIS A 156 13.31 -5.46 1.61
N ASP A 157 12.41 -5.37 2.60
CA ASP A 157 12.75 -5.60 4.02
C ASP A 157 12.89 -7.10 4.31
N PRO A 158 14.11 -7.63 4.57
CA PRO A 158 14.31 -9.05 4.83
C PRO A 158 13.62 -9.54 6.12
N ALA A 159 13.31 -8.63 7.05
CA ALA A 159 12.61 -8.95 8.29
C ALA A 159 11.08 -8.92 8.14
N HIS A 160 10.56 -8.42 7.01
CA HIS A 160 9.13 -8.21 6.76
C HIS A 160 8.40 -7.41 7.87
N THR A 161 9.12 -6.47 8.47
CA THR A 161 8.60 -5.56 9.50
C THR A 161 8.13 -4.22 8.95
N HIS A 162 8.54 -3.91 7.72
CA HIS A 162 8.25 -2.68 7.01
C HIS A 162 7.76 -2.97 5.58
N GLU A 163 6.97 -2.05 5.01
CA GLU A 163 6.59 -2.13 3.59
C GLU A 163 7.85 -2.12 2.72
N SER A 164 7.88 -2.97 1.68
CA SER A 164 9.04 -3.08 0.80
C SER A 164 9.04 -1.96 -0.23
N GLY A 165 10.14 -1.23 -0.32
CA GLY A 165 10.34 -0.23 -1.35
C GLY A 165 11.13 -0.75 -2.54
N TRP A 166 11.37 0.17 -3.48
CA TRP A 166 12.13 -0.09 -4.69
C TRP A 166 12.49 1.23 -5.39
N ILE A 167 13.49 1.18 -6.26
CA ILE A 167 13.84 2.25 -7.20
C ILE A 167 13.74 1.69 -8.61
N GLU A 168 13.08 2.41 -9.51
CA GLU A 168 12.99 2.09 -10.93
C GLU A 168 13.75 3.13 -11.75
N ARG A 169 14.61 2.66 -12.65
CA ARG A 169 15.38 3.49 -13.58
C ARG A 169 15.37 2.84 -14.95
N ALA A 170 14.91 3.58 -15.97
CA ALA A 170 14.79 3.10 -17.35
C ALA A 170 14.06 1.74 -17.47
N GLY A 171 12.95 1.58 -16.75
CA GLY A 171 12.13 0.36 -16.73
C GLY A 171 12.74 -0.84 -15.99
N THR A 172 13.93 -0.67 -15.37
CA THR A 172 14.52 -1.70 -14.51
C THR A 172 14.27 -1.36 -13.05
N ARG A 173 13.72 -2.30 -12.30
CA ARG A 173 13.49 -2.19 -10.86
C ARG A 173 14.67 -2.76 -10.05
N TYR A 174 14.97 -2.07 -8.96
CA TYR A 174 16.00 -2.39 -7.97
C TYR A 174 15.34 -2.36 -6.60
N ASP A 175 15.46 -3.45 -5.85
CA ASP A 175 14.93 -3.66 -4.51
C ASP A 175 15.91 -4.52 -3.69
#